data_AF-A0A914MMP7-F1
#
_entry.id   AF-A0A914MMP7-F1
#
_cell.length_a   1.000
_cell.length_b   1.000
_cell.length_c   1.000
_cell.angle_alpha   90.00
_cell.angle_beta   90.00
_cell.angle_gamma   90.00
#
_symmetry.space_group_name_H-M   'P 1'
#
loop_
_entity.id
_entity.type
_entity.pdbx_description
1 polymer ?
#
loop_
_entity_poly.entity_id
_entity_poly.type
_entity_poly.pdbx_seq_one_letter_code
_entity_poly.pdbx_strand_id
1 'polypeptide(L)'
;MLTALVFGAFFTFYRDSPRIHRNVSRKELCKIEKGKPPSEAGPVARNGEIPYAAMFRDPAVWAIFFCAMGSTFGFHIFMQYGPVYLNQIIKFDVQRTGFAMALPCILSVLVKLVVGSLSDRASCLSERSRVLLFASLSQFLVAICFCTLALLPQNSPPILFQCFFTTVPVVCGLNCAGLGKSTQLISRQFAHVVTSFSVFACSSIIILIPILVSFLAPDNRPEQWTRIFIIVAVVVVCCVVFFDCTAEASPRPWTFTKKQKISEYKNISINNIEKQKLKEKIGEENNQNEEKKDFK
;
A
#
# COMPACT_ATOMS: atom_id res chain seq x y z
N MET A 1 -10.75 25.94 19.49
CA MET A 1 -12.13 25.54 19.86
C MET A 1 -12.63 24.35 19.05
N LEU A 2 -12.62 24.39 17.71
CA LEU A 2 -13.07 23.25 16.88
C LEU A 2 -12.32 21.93 17.17
N THR A 3 -11.00 21.98 17.31
CA THR A 3 -10.17 20.83 17.64
C THR A 3 -10.54 20.19 18.99
N ALA A 4 -10.79 21.00 20.02
CA ALA A 4 -11.22 20.53 21.33
C ALA A 4 -12.62 19.90 21.31
N LEU A 5 -13.55 20.48 20.54
CA LEU A 5 -14.90 19.91 20.36
C LEU A 5 -14.84 18.56 19.65
N VAL A 6 -14.07 18.46 18.56
CA VAL A 6 -13.88 17.20 17.82
C VAL A 6 -13.20 16.16 18.72
N PHE A 7 -12.21 16.56 19.52
CA PHE A 7 -11.55 15.67 20.47
C PHE A 7 -12.50 15.17 21.55
N GLY A 8 -13.32 16.05 22.14
CA GLY A 8 -14.34 15.65 23.12
C GLY A 8 -15.38 14.69 22.54
N ALA A 9 -15.84 14.95 21.32
CA ALA A 9 -16.75 14.05 20.60
C ALA A 9 -16.09 12.68 20.32
N PHE A 10 -14.82 12.67 19.90
CA PHE A 10 -14.08 11.44 19.68
C PHE A 10 -13.89 10.64 20.98
N PHE A 11 -13.51 11.28 22.08
CA PHE A 11 -13.28 10.61 23.37
C PHE A 11 -14.56 9.95 23.92
N THR A 12 -15.70 10.61 23.74
CA THR A 12 -17.00 10.07 24.18
C THR A 12 -17.46 8.88 23.33
N PHE A 13 -17.17 8.88 22.03
CA PHE A 13 -17.65 7.86 21.08
C PHE A 13 -16.67 6.69 20.86
N TYR A 14 -15.35 6.93 20.85
CA TYR A 14 -14.35 5.94 20.48
C TYR A 14 -14.18 4.84 21.53
N ARG A 15 -14.11 3.58 21.09
CA ARG A 15 -13.80 2.40 21.92
C ARG A 15 -12.88 1.47 21.14
N ASP A 16 -11.89 0.88 21.81
CA ASP A 16 -10.87 0.01 21.20
C ASP A 16 -11.39 -1.36 20.74
N SER A 17 -12.52 -1.81 21.29
CA SER A 17 -13.11 -3.10 20.93
C SER A 17 -14.58 -2.95 20.55
N PRO A 18 -15.01 -3.57 19.42
CA PRO A 18 -16.43 -3.57 19.03
C PRO A 18 -17.32 -4.25 20.08
N ARG A 19 -16.76 -5.10 20.95
CA ARG A 19 -17.49 -5.74 22.06
C ARG A 19 -17.92 -4.77 23.15
N ILE A 20 -17.19 -3.67 23.31
CA ILE A 20 -17.38 -2.66 24.37
C ILE A 20 -18.28 -1.51 23.85
N HIS A 21 -18.46 -1.42 22.54
CA HIS A 21 -19.16 -0.30 21.93
C HIS A 21 -20.69 -0.45 22.05
N ARG A 22 -21.35 0.57 22.64
CA ARG A 22 -22.79 0.53 22.96
C ARG A 22 -23.69 0.33 21.74
N ASN A 23 -23.26 0.79 20.57
CA ASN A 23 -24.08 0.79 19.36
C ASN A 23 -23.80 -0.41 18.43
N VAL A 24 -23.00 -1.40 18.83
CA VAL A 24 -22.70 -2.58 18.00
C VAL A 24 -23.71 -3.69 18.28
N SER A 25 -24.42 -4.13 17.24
CA SER A 25 -25.38 -5.23 17.34
C SER A 25 -24.68 -6.59 17.32
N ARG A 26 -25.29 -7.63 17.93
CA ARG A 26 -24.76 -9.01 17.90
C ARG A 26 -24.57 -9.55 16.47
N LYS A 27 -25.46 -9.16 15.54
CA LYS A 27 -25.36 -9.55 14.12
C LYS A 27 -24.12 -8.93 13.46
N GLU A 28 -23.85 -7.66 13.74
CA GLU A 28 -22.68 -6.93 13.24
C GLU A 28 -21.40 -7.49 13.88
N LEU A 29 -21.40 -7.72 15.19
CA LEU A 29 -20.28 -8.31 15.92
C LEU A 29 -19.89 -9.67 15.33
N CYS A 30 -20.88 -10.53 15.08
CA CYS A 30 -20.65 -11.82 14.43
C CYS A 30 -20.02 -11.66 13.03
N LYS A 31 -20.45 -10.65 12.25
CA LYS A 31 -19.88 -10.35 10.93
C LYS A 31 -18.44 -9.82 11.01
N ILE A 32 -18.12 -9.00 12.02
CA ILE A 32 -16.78 -8.43 12.25
C ILE A 32 -15.80 -9.50 12.74
N GLU A 33 -16.26 -10.43 13.58
CA GLU A 33 -15.44 -11.51 14.15
C GLU A 33 -15.30 -12.71 13.21
N LYS A 34 -16.18 -12.84 12.21
CA LYS A 34 -16.11 -13.89 11.21
C LYS A 34 -14.76 -13.81 10.46
N GLY A 35 -13.92 -14.83 10.64
CA GLY A 35 -12.60 -14.94 10.01
C GLY A 35 -11.45 -14.33 10.81
N LYS A 36 -11.70 -13.70 11.97
CA LYS A 36 -10.64 -13.23 12.87
C LYS A 36 -10.28 -14.31 13.90
N PRO A 37 -8.98 -14.54 14.17
CA PRO A 37 -8.60 -15.41 15.28
C PRO A 37 -9.01 -14.78 16.62
N PRO A 38 -9.21 -15.60 17.67
CA PRO A 38 -9.53 -15.11 19.02
C PRO A 38 -8.50 -14.10 19.55
N SER A 39 -7.28 -14.11 19.01
CA SER A 39 -6.22 -13.15 19.37
C SER A 39 -6.39 -11.75 18.78
N GLU A 40 -7.24 -11.57 17.77
CA GLU A 40 -7.53 -10.26 17.17
C GLU A 40 -8.87 -9.69 17.66
N ALA A 41 -9.65 -10.46 18.44
CA ALA A 41 -11.01 -10.14 18.85
C ALA A 41 -11.12 -9.42 20.22
N GLY A 42 -10.01 -9.14 20.91
CA GLY A 42 -10.05 -8.46 22.21
C GLY A 42 -8.71 -7.89 22.70
N PRO A 43 -8.74 -6.98 23.68
CA PRO A 43 -7.55 -6.30 24.22
C PRO A 43 -6.55 -7.27 24.90
N VAL A 44 -6.99 -8.48 25.27
CA VAL A 44 -6.24 -9.46 26.09
C VAL A 44 -5.23 -10.27 25.28
N ALA A 45 -5.20 -10.15 23.95
CA ALA A 45 -4.37 -10.99 23.09
C ALA A 45 -3.12 -10.31 22.50
N ARG A 46 -2.84 -9.06 22.90
CA ARG A 46 -1.58 -8.37 22.56
C ARG A 46 -0.35 -8.86 23.35
N ASN A 47 -0.51 -9.87 24.22
CA ASN A 47 0.56 -10.40 25.08
C ASN A 47 1.54 -11.37 24.38
N GLY A 48 1.57 -11.39 23.05
CA GLY A 48 2.59 -12.13 22.31
C GLY A 48 3.84 -11.27 22.11
N GLU A 49 5.03 -11.83 22.36
CA GLU A 49 6.29 -11.18 21.98
C GLU A 49 6.27 -10.86 20.48
N ILE A 50 6.56 -9.60 20.14
CA ILE A 50 6.58 -9.14 18.75
C ILE A 50 7.84 -9.70 18.08
N PRO A 51 7.72 -10.51 17.01
CA PRO A 51 8.86 -11.16 16.38
C PRO A 51 9.63 -10.21 15.45
N TYR A 52 10.27 -9.17 16.00
CA TYR A 52 10.99 -8.13 15.24
C TYR A 52 12.00 -8.70 14.25
N ALA A 53 12.86 -9.63 14.69
CA ALA A 53 13.89 -10.22 13.83
C ALA A 53 13.30 -10.98 12.62
N ALA A 54 12.16 -11.64 12.79
CA ALA A 54 11.50 -12.35 11.70
C ALA A 54 10.84 -11.38 10.71
N MET A 55 10.33 -10.24 11.18
CA MET A 55 9.76 -9.20 10.32
C MET A 55 10.84 -8.53 9.47
N PHE A 56 11.96 -8.11 10.06
CA PHE A 56 13.05 -7.45 9.33
C PHE A 56 13.78 -8.37 8.34
N ARG A 57 13.67 -9.69 8.51
CA ARG A 57 14.22 -10.66 7.55
C ARG A 57 13.27 -10.98 6.40
N ASP A 58 12.01 -10.56 6.47
CA ASP A 58 11.00 -10.89 5.46
C ASP A 58 11.06 -9.94 4.26
N PRO A 59 11.29 -10.43 3.03
CA PRO A 59 11.32 -9.58 1.83
C PRO A 59 10.01 -8.84 1.58
N ALA A 60 8.86 -9.36 2.01
CA ALA A 60 7.57 -8.69 1.83
C ALA A 60 7.47 -7.38 2.65
N VAL A 61 8.16 -7.30 3.79
CA VAL A 61 8.23 -6.07 4.59
C VAL A 61 9.08 -5.02 3.88
N TRP A 62 10.20 -5.43 3.29
CA TRP A 62 11.03 -4.57 2.45
C TRP A 62 10.30 -4.11 1.18
N ALA A 63 9.45 -4.95 0.58
CA ALA A 63 8.62 -4.57 -0.55
C ALA A 63 7.74 -3.35 -0.21
N ILE A 64 6.98 -3.44 0.89
CA ILE A 64 6.13 -2.35 1.40
C ILE A 64 6.98 -1.10 1.66
N PHE A 65 8.15 -1.30 2.28
CA PHE A 65 9.07 -0.22 2.61
C PHE A 65 9.52 0.56 1.36
N PHE A 66 10.06 -0.11 0.34
CA PHE A 66 10.49 0.55 -0.89
C PHE A 66 9.32 1.19 -1.64
N CYS A 67 8.16 0.53 -1.68
CA CYS A 67 6.95 1.12 -2.26
C CYS A 67 6.56 2.42 -1.55
N ALA A 68 6.57 2.45 -0.21
CA ALA A 68 6.30 3.64 0.58
C ALA A 68 7.34 4.73 0.31
N MET A 69 8.63 4.39 0.28
CA MET A 69 9.70 5.34 0.00
C MET A 69 9.54 6.01 -1.37
N GLY A 70 9.34 5.23 -2.44
CA GLY A 70 9.15 5.78 -3.79
C GLY A 70 7.95 6.73 -3.86
N SER A 71 6.82 6.33 -3.27
CA SER A 71 5.62 7.15 -3.20
C SER A 71 5.85 8.45 -2.44
N THR A 72 6.48 8.39 -1.27
CA THR A 72 6.80 9.56 -0.44
C THR A 72 7.76 10.49 -1.15
N PHE A 73 8.81 9.95 -1.79
CA PHE A 73 9.82 10.76 -2.46
C PHE A 73 9.22 11.62 -3.58
N GLY A 74 8.46 11.01 -4.50
CA GLY A 74 7.80 11.74 -5.58
C GLY A 74 6.76 12.74 -5.09
N PHE A 75 5.93 12.34 -4.12
CA PHE A 75 4.88 13.21 -3.58
C PHE A 75 5.44 14.42 -2.81
N HIS A 76 6.49 14.23 -2.01
CA HIS A 76 7.05 15.32 -1.20
C HIS A 76 7.90 16.29 -2.00
N ILE A 77 8.63 15.83 -3.03
CA ILE A 77 9.28 16.75 -3.98
C ILE A 77 8.23 17.67 -4.62
N PHE A 78 7.11 17.09 -5.06
CA PHE A 78 5.98 17.86 -5.59
C PHE A 78 5.40 18.84 -4.56
N MET A 79 5.11 18.38 -3.35
CA MET A 79 4.46 19.23 -2.33
C MET A 79 5.35 20.38 -1.87
N GLN A 80 6.65 20.14 -1.68
CA GLN A 80 7.57 21.12 -1.13
C GLN A 80 8.04 22.12 -2.20
N TYR A 81 8.32 21.64 -3.40
CA TYR A 81 8.93 22.44 -4.46
C TYR A 81 8.02 22.75 -5.64
N GLY A 82 6.81 22.19 -5.64
CA GLY A 82 5.78 22.49 -6.62
C GLY A 82 5.50 23.99 -6.80
N PRO A 83 5.31 24.77 -5.71
CA PRO A 83 5.10 26.21 -5.82
C PRO A 83 6.30 26.93 -6.42
N VAL A 84 7.52 26.51 -6.08
CA VAL A 84 8.77 27.09 -6.61
C VAL A 84 8.88 26.83 -8.10
N TYR A 85 8.60 25.60 -8.55
CA TYR A 85 8.59 25.25 -9.97
C TYR A 85 7.57 26.07 -10.76
N LEU A 86 6.33 26.15 -10.29
CA LEU A 86 5.27 26.90 -10.98
C LEU A 86 5.57 28.40 -11.05
N ASN A 87 6.07 28.99 -9.96
CA ASN A 87 6.35 30.42 -9.92
C ASN A 87 7.64 30.79 -10.66
N GLN A 88 8.74 30.07 -10.42
CA GLN A 88 10.05 30.47 -10.94
C GLN A 88 10.31 29.99 -12.37
N ILE A 89 9.73 28.87 -12.80
CA ILE A 89 9.98 28.31 -14.14
C ILE A 89 8.82 28.59 -15.07
N ILE A 90 7.60 28.22 -14.67
CA ILE A 90 6.40 28.43 -15.49
C ILE A 90 5.94 29.90 -15.43
N LYS A 91 6.50 30.70 -14.52
CA LYS A 91 6.19 32.13 -14.33
C LYS A 91 4.72 32.38 -13.97
N PHE A 92 4.12 31.48 -13.21
CA PHE A 92 2.79 31.71 -12.65
C PHE A 92 2.82 32.73 -11.53
N ASP A 93 1.83 33.63 -11.54
CA ASP A 93 1.60 34.54 -10.42
C ASP A 93 1.32 33.76 -9.12
N VAL A 94 1.60 34.39 -7.98
CA VAL A 94 1.47 33.77 -6.65
C VAL A 94 0.03 33.33 -6.40
N GLN A 95 -0.96 34.13 -6.82
CA GLN A 95 -2.38 33.77 -6.65
C GLN A 95 -2.73 32.51 -7.46
N ARG A 96 -2.31 32.46 -8.73
CA ARG A 96 -2.54 31.30 -9.60
C ARG A 96 -1.82 30.06 -9.12
N THR A 97 -0.61 30.21 -8.57
CA THR A 97 0.18 29.13 -7.99
C THR A 97 -0.56 28.51 -6.80
N GLY A 98 -1.15 29.33 -5.92
CA GLY A 98 -1.97 28.85 -4.80
C GLY A 98 -3.15 28.00 -5.26
N PHE A 99 -3.93 28.49 -6.24
CA PHE A 99 -5.04 27.71 -6.82
C PHE A 99 -4.57 26.44 -7.53
N ALA A 100 -3.46 26.51 -8.27
CA ALA A 100 -2.87 25.37 -8.96
C ALA A 100 -2.34 24.29 -8.01
N MET A 101 -1.98 24.63 -6.77
CA MET A 101 -1.61 23.67 -5.73
C MET A 101 -2.83 23.10 -4.97
N ALA A 102 -3.88 23.90 -4.80
CA ALA A 102 -5.10 23.49 -4.09
C ALA A 102 -5.94 22.48 -4.89
N LEU A 103 -6.08 22.70 -6.20
CA LEU A 103 -6.84 21.83 -7.11
C LEU A 103 -6.39 20.34 -7.05
N PRO A 104 -5.10 20.01 -7.22
CA PRO A 104 -4.62 18.64 -7.11
C PRO A 104 -4.89 18.01 -5.73
N CYS A 105 -4.81 18.79 -4.65
CA CYS A 105 -5.10 18.29 -3.31
C CYS A 105 -6.55 17.83 -3.20
N ILE A 106 -7.50 18.64 -3.65
CA ILE A 106 -8.94 18.30 -3.63
C ILE A 106 -9.23 17.08 -4.50
N LEU A 107 -8.70 17.07 -5.72
CA LEU A 107 -8.87 15.93 -6.64
C LEU A 107 -8.27 14.64 -6.06
N SER A 108 -7.12 14.71 -5.39
CA SER A 108 -6.50 13.55 -4.75
C SER A 108 -7.39 12.97 -3.65
N VAL A 109 -8.12 13.80 -2.89
CA VAL A 109 -9.06 13.34 -1.87
C VAL A 109 -10.25 12.62 -2.51
N LEU A 110 -10.84 13.20 -3.56
CA LEU A 110 -11.94 12.57 -4.28
C LEU A 110 -11.53 11.21 -4.88
N VAL A 111 -10.35 11.15 -5.49
CA VAL A 111 -9.82 9.90 -6.03
C VAL A 111 -9.57 8.87 -4.93
N LYS A 112 -9.01 9.26 -3.79
CA LYS A 112 -8.83 8.34 -2.63
C LYS A 112 -10.16 7.72 -2.17
N LEU A 113 -11.23 8.52 -2.11
CA LEU A 113 -12.57 8.02 -1.74
C LEU A 113 -13.12 7.03 -2.77
N VAL A 114 -13.03 7.37 -4.06
CA VAL A 114 -13.51 6.52 -5.15
C VAL A 114 -12.72 5.21 -5.19
N VAL A 115 -11.39 5.28 -5.15
CA VAL A 115 -10.50 4.11 -5.25
C VAL A 115 -10.66 3.20 -4.04
N GLY A 116 -10.85 3.74 -2.83
CA GLY A 116 -11.17 2.94 -1.65
C GLY A 116 -12.42 2.09 -1.90
N SER A 117 -13.50 2.73 -2.35
CA SER A 117 -14.76 2.05 -2.65
C SER A 117 -14.65 1.04 -3.79
N LEU A 118 -13.90 1.37 -4.85
CA LEU A 118 -13.69 0.51 -6.01
C LEU A 118 -12.83 -0.71 -5.64
N SER A 119 -11.78 -0.50 -4.85
CA SER A 119 -10.90 -1.55 -4.37
C SER A 119 -11.63 -2.51 -3.43
N ASP A 120 -12.67 -2.07 -2.73
CA ASP A 120 -13.51 -2.98 -1.91
C ASP A 120 -14.53 -3.76 -2.75
N ARG A 121 -15.07 -3.16 -3.82
CA ARG A 121 -16.09 -3.78 -4.67
C ARG A 121 -15.52 -4.67 -5.78
N ALA A 122 -14.26 -4.51 -6.16
CA ALA A 122 -13.60 -5.30 -7.18
C ALA A 122 -13.27 -6.71 -6.67
N SER A 123 -14.27 -7.61 -6.63
CA SER A 123 -14.14 -9.02 -6.26
C SER A 123 -13.74 -9.93 -7.43
N CYS A 124 -13.63 -9.38 -8.64
CA CYS A 124 -13.29 -10.11 -9.87
C CYS A 124 -11.80 -10.48 -9.99
N LEU A 125 -10.92 -9.88 -9.19
CA LEU A 125 -9.47 -10.12 -9.21
C LEU A 125 -9.01 -10.72 -7.88
N SER A 126 -7.97 -11.56 -7.94
CA SER A 126 -7.26 -12.00 -6.74
C SER A 126 -6.79 -10.79 -5.93
N GLU A 127 -6.92 -10.86 -4.60
CA GLU A 127 -6.56 -9.74 -3.71
C GLU A 127 -5.11 -9.28 -3.93
N ARG A 128 -4.21 -10.22 -4.25
CA ARG A 128 -2.83 -9.92 -4.62
C ARG A 128 -2.75 -9.06 -5.86
N SER A 129 -3.26 -9.55 -6.98
CA SER A 129 -3.16 -8.88 -8.26
C SER A 129 -3.82 -7.50 -8.22
N ARG A 130 -4.93 -7.36 -7.48
CA ARG A 130 -5.61 -6.08 -7.30
C ARG A 130 -4.72 -5.06 -6.59
N VAL A 131 -4.14 -5.44 -5.46
CA VAL A 131 -3.33 -4.53 -4.63
C VAL A 131 -2.04 -4.14 -5.33
N LEU A 132 -1.37 -5.10 -5.98
CA LEU A 132 -0.20 -4.83 -6.81
C LEU A 132 -0.57 -3.90 -7.95
N LEU A 133 -1.56 -4.24 -8.77
CA LEU A 133 -1.97 -3.42 -9.92
C LEU A 133 -2.25 -1.96 -9.54
N PHE A 134 -2.98 -1.69 -8.46
CA PHE A 134 -3.24 -0.31 -8.03
C PHE A 134 -1.98 0.43 -7.58
N ALA A 135 -1.09 -0.24 -6.83
CA ALA A 135 0.18 0.36 -6.39
C ALA A 135 1.12 0.60 -7.58
N SER A 136 1.31 -0.40 -8.44
CA SER A 136 2.21 -0.33 -9.59
C SER A 136 1.72 0.69 -10.61
N LEU A 137 0.44 0.62 -10.99
CA LEU A 137 -0.18 1.56 -11.93
C LEU A 137 -0.02 3.00 -11.44
N SER A 138 -0.22 3.24 -10.14
CA SER A 138 -0.03 4.55 -9.54
C SER A 138 1.41 5.04 -9.70
N GLN A 139 2.40 4.24 -9.28
CA GLN A 139 3.79 4.69 -9.30
C GLN A 139 4.38 4.80 -10.70
N PHE A 140 4.02 3.90 -11.62
CA PHE A 140 4.41 4.02 -13.02
C PHE A 140 3.80 5.26 -13.67
N LEU A 141 2.54 5.58 -13.39
CA LEU A 141 1.91 6.77 -13.93
C LEU A 141 2.51 8.05 -13.33
N VAL A 142 2.90 8.05 -12.05
CA VAL A 142 3.70 9.14 -11.45
C VAL A 142 5.04 9.31 -12.17
N ALA A 143 5.76 8.21 -12.43
CA ALA A 143 7.03 8.26 -13.15
C ALA A 143 6.86 8.78 -14.58
N ILE A 144 5.82 8.34 -15.30
CA ILE A 144 5.49 8.86 -16.64
C ILE A 144 5.21 10.36 -16.57
N CYS A 145 4.43 10.84 -15.60
CA CYS A 145 4.18 12.27 -15.44
C CYS A 145 5.47 13.07 -15.22
N PHE A 146 6.39 12.58 -14.37
CA PHE A 146 7.68 13.24 -14.17
C PHE A 146 8.58 13.20 -15.41
N CYS A 147 8.62 12.09 -16.13
CA CYS A 147 9.34 12.00 -17.40
C CYS A 147 8.76 12.97 -18.45
N THR A 148 7.44 13.07 -18.56
CA THR A 148 6.80 14.03 -19.48
C THR A 148 7.10 15.46 -19.07
N LEU A 149 7.05 15.80 -17.78
CA LEU A 149 7.44 17.12 -17.27
C LEU A 149 8.91 17.45 -17.58
N ALA A 150 9.79 16.45 -17.55
CA ALA A 150 11.20 16.61 -17.89
C ALA A 150 11.44 16.87 -19.39
N LEU A 151 10.64 16.24 -20.25
CA LEU A 151 10.79 16.30 -21.72
C LEU A 151 10.00 17.44 -22.38
N LEU A 152 9.09 18.10 -21.65
CA LEU A 152 8.28 19.18 -22.19
C LEU A 152 9.15 20.39 -22.60
N PRO A 153 9.07 20.85 -23.86
CA PRO A 153 9.74 22.07 -24.28
C PRO A 153 9.24 23.28 -23.49
N GLN A 154 10.12 24.23 -23.18
CA GLN A 154 9.75 25.46 -22.47
C GLN A 154 8.72 26.33 -23.20
N ASN A 155 8.65 26.20 -24.53
CA ASN A 155 7.67 26.90 -25.36
C ASN A 155 6.26 26.27 -25.32
N SER A 156 6.07 25.19 -24.55
CA SER A 156 4.77 24.53 -24.43
C SER A 156 3.79 25.40 -23.66
N PRO A 157 2.49 25.35 -23.98
CA PRO A 157 1.49 26.15 -23.27
C PRO A 157 1.46 25.79 -21.77
N PRO A 158 1.40 26.78 -20.85
CA PRO A 158 1.45 26.54 -19.41
C PRO A 158 0.37 25.60 -18.86
N ILE A 159 -0.75 25.46 -19.57
CA ILE A 159 -1.82 24.53 -19.23
C ILE A 159 -1.35 23.07 -19.25
N LEU A 160 -0.46 22.69 -20.18
CA LEU A 160 0.06 21.33 -20.26
C LEU A 160 0.90 21.00 -19.04
N PHE A 161 1.78 21.91 -18.62
CA PHE A 161 2.55 21.76 -17.39
C PHE A 161 1.61 21.60 -16.20
N GLN A 162 0.59 22.46 -16.07
CA GLN A 162 -0.38 22.37 -14.99
C GLN A 162 -1.16 21.05 -14.99
N CYS A 163 -1.53 20.51 -16.16
CA CYS A 163 -2.21 19.22 -16.26
C CYS A 163 -1.35 18.09 -15.71
N PHE A 164 -0.13 17.88 -16.25
CA PHE A 164 0.75 16.81 -15.79
C PHE A 164 1.16 16.99 -14.32
N PHE A 165 1.38 18.24 -13.91
CA PHE A 165 1.65 18.59 -12.52
C PHE A 165 0.48 18.20 -11.60
N THR A 166 -0.76 18.48 -11.99
CA THR A 166 -1.97 18.10 -11.22
C THR A 166 -2.16 16.59 -11.17
N THR A 167 -1.79 15.86 -12.23
CA THR A 167 -1.93 14.41 -12.30
C THR A 167 -1.06 13.69 -11.25
N VAL A 168 0.14 14.17 -10.93
CA VAL A 168 1.06 13.53 -9.96
C VAL A 168 0.40 13.21 -8.60
N PRO A 169 -0.12 14.19 -7.84
CA PRO A 169 -0.75 13.94 -6.54
C PRO A 169 -2.09 13.19 -6.65
N VAL A 170 -2.82 13.37 -7.76
CA VAL A 170 -4.09 12.63 -8.01
C VAL A 170 -3.81 11.14 -8.15
N VAL A 171 -2.78 10.79 -8.93
CA VAL A 171 -2.36 9.42 -9.16
C VAL A 171 -1.73 8.82 -7.91
N CYS A 172 -0.95 9.57 -7.12
CA CYS A 172 -0.51 9.15 -5.79
C CYS A 172 -1.69 8.77 -4.87
N GLY A 173 -2.86 9.40 -5.06
CA GLY A 173 -4.09 9.04 -4.36
C GLY A 173 -4.53 7.59 -4.61
N LEU A 174 -4.27 7.04 -5.80
CA LEU A 174 -4.54 5.64 -6.14
C LEU A 174 -3.71 4.68 -5.27
N ASN A 175 -2.45 5.03 -4.96
CA ASN A 175 -1.53 4.19 -4.19
C ASN A 175 -2.01 3.96 -2.75
N CYS A 176 -2.88 4.82 -2.21
CA CYS A 176 -3.41 4.69 -0.86
C CYS A 176 -4.10 3.33 -0.64
N ALA A 177 -4.86 2.86 -1.64
CA ALA A 177 -5.51 1.56 -1.58
C ALA A 177 -4.53 0.39 -1.79
N GLY A 178 -3.48 0.58 -2.59
CA GLY A 178 -2.45 -0.43 -2.82
C GLY A 178 -1.55 -0.64 -1.59
N LEU A 179 -0.81 0.39 -1.21
CA LEU A 179 0.11 0.35 -0.08
C LEU A 179 -0.59 0.07 1.26
N GLY A 180 -1.75 0.70 1.49
CA GLY A 180 -2.51 0.52 2.72
C GLY A 180 -3.00 -0.91 2.90
N LYS A 181 -3.62 -1.48 1.86
CA LYS A 181 -4.14 -2.87 1.92
C LYS A 181 -3.03 -3.90 1.91
N SER A 182 -1.97 -3.74 1.11
CA SER A 182 -0.83 -4.67 1.12
C SER A 182 -0.21 -4.78 2.51
N THR A 183 0.01 -3.63 3.17
CA THR A 183 0.54 -3.61 4.54
C THR A 183 -0.36 -4.41 5.48
N GLN A 184 -1.67 -4.17 5.46
CA GLN A 184 -2.62 -4.88 6.32
C GLN A 184 -2.70 -6.38 6.02
N LEU A 185 -2.69 -6.79 4.75
CA LEU A 185 -2.77 -8.19 4.34
C LEU A 185 -1.53 -9.00 4.75
N ILE A 186 -0.33 -8.42 4.58
CA ILE A 186 0.95 -9.07 4.90
C ILE A 186 1.10 -9.22 6.42
N SER A 187 0.78 -8.17 7.19
CA SER A 187 1.20 -8.04 8.59
C SER A 187 0.09 -8.22 9.64
N ARG A 188 -1.18 -8.22 9.24
CA ARG A 188 -2.35 -8.44 10.09
C ARG A 188 -2.28 -7.63 11.41
N GLN A 189 -2.30 -8.31 12.56
CA GLN A 189 -2.19 -7.71 13.90
C GLN A 189 -0.94 -6.82 14.12
N PHE A 190 0.14 -7.04 13.36
CA PHE A 190 1.37 -6.26 13.47
C PHE A 190 1.48 -5.13 12.43
N ALA A 191 0.39 -4.79 11.73
CA ALA A 191 0.38 -3.71 10.75
C ALA A 191 0.83 -2.36 11.29
N HIS A 192 0.55 -2.09 12.57
CA HIS A 192 1.03 -0.89 13.24
C HIS A 192 2.57 -0.83 13.28
N VAL A 193 3.26 -1.95 13.58
CA VAL A 193 4.73 -2.01 13.64
C VAL A 193 5.34 -1.74 12.26
N VAL A 194 4.84 -2.42 11.23
CA VAL A 194 5.33 -2.27 9.85
C VAL A 194 5.07 -0.85 9.34
N THR A 195 3.87 -0.31 9.59
CA THR A 195 3.53 1.05 9.18
C THR A 195 4.41 2.08 9.89
N SER A 196 4.65 1.94 11.20
CA SER A 196 5.52 2.85 11.96
C SER A 196 6.95 2.83 11.43
N PHE A 197 7.48 1.65 11.11
CA PHE A 197 8.82 1.53 10.51
C PHE A 197 8.90 2.23 9.15
N SER A 198 7.93 2.00 8.27
CA SER A 198 7.87 2.69 6.97
C SER A 198 7.77 4.20 7.12
N VAL A 199 6.91 4.70 8.03
CA VAL A 199 6.76 6.15 8.27
C VAL A 199 8.04 6.77 8.79
N PHE A 200 8.76 6.11 9.71
CA PHE A 200 10.04 6.60 10.22
C PHE A 200 11.07 6.81 9.09
N ALA A 201 11.17 5.87 8.16
CA ALA A 201 12.05 6.00 7.00
C ALA A 201 11.57 7.06 6.01
N CYS A 202 10.26 7.13 5.74
CA CYS A 202 9.67 8.20 4.93
C CYS A 202 9.99 9.58 5.51
N SER A 203 9.89 9.77 6.83
CA SER A 203 10.26 11.02 7.51
C SER A 203 11.74 11.36 7.33
N SER A 204 12.61 10.37 7.36
CA SER A 204 14.05 10.57 7.10
C SER A 204 14.29 11.08 5.68
N ILE A 205 13.59 10.53 4.68
CA ILE A 205 13.66 11.00 3.29
C ILE A 205 13.17 12.45 3.17
N ILE A 206 12.07 12.79 3.83
CA ILE A 206 11.50 14.15 3.78
C ILE A 206 12.51 15.19 4.29
N ILE A 207 13.29 14.87 5.32
CA ILE A 207 14.36 15.74 5.84
C ILE A 207 15.50 15.90 4.83
N LEU A 208 15.81 14.86 4.04
CA LEU A 208 16.90 14.86 3.06
C LEU A 208 16.52 15.52 1.72
N ILE A 209 15.23 15.55 1.36
CA ILE A 209 14.74 16.18 0.13
C ILE A 209 15.26 17.61 -0.07
N PRO A 210 15.16 18.53 0.92
CA PRO A 210 15.64 19.89 0.70
C PRO A 210 17.15 19.97 0.41
N ILE A 211 17.95 19.14 1.09
CA ILE A 211 19.40 19.06 0.87
C ILE A 211 19.67 18.64 -0.58
N LEU A 212 18.98 17.59 -1.05
CA LEU A 212 19.10 17.10 -2.42
C LEU A 212 18.73 18.17 -3.44
N VAL A 213 17.61 18.88 -3.25
CA VAL A 213 17.19 19.93 -4.19
C VAL A 213 18.15 21.12 -4.19
N SER A 214 18.66 21.53 -3.03
CA SER A 214 19.67 22.60 -2.93
C SER A 214 20.94 22.31 -3.72
N PHE A 215 21.41 21.05 -3.73
CA PHE A 215 22.57 20.65 -4.53
C PHE A 215 22.26 20.52 -6.03
N LEU A 216 21.06 20.06 -6.39
CA LEU A 216 20.70 19.78 -7.79
C LEU A 216 20.22 21.02 -8.57
N ALA A 217 19.56 21.95 -7.89
CA ALA A 217 18.98 23.17 -8.47
C ALA A 217 19.33 24.45 -7.68
N PRO A 218 20.63 24.80 -7.56
CA PRO A 218 21.04 26.02 -6.85
C PRO A 218 20.52 27.31 -7.51
N ASP A 219 20.37 27.31 -8.84
CA ASP A 219 20.02 28.50 -9.62
C ASP A 219 18.57 28.48 -10.12
N ASN A 220 17.79 27.45 -9.75
CA ASN A 220 16.42 27.20 -10.22
C ASN A 220 16.26 27.26 -11.75
N ARG A 221 17.30 26.84 -12.49
CA ARG A 221 17.24 26.80 -13.96
C ARG A 221 16.36 25.62 -14.44
N PRO A 222 15.63 25.77 -15.55
CA PRO A 222 14.76 24.71 -16.05
C PRO A 222 15.50 23.38 -16.29
N GLU A 223 16.74 23.44 -16.78
CA GLU A 223 17.56 22.24 -17.03
C GLU A 223 17.91 21.49 -15.74
N GLN A 224 18.05 22.22 -14.62
CA GLN A 224 18.28 21.63 -13.30
C GLN A 224 17.03 20.87 -12.83
N TRP A 225 15.85 21.44 -13.08
CA TRP A 225 14.57 20.81 -12.73
C TRP A 225 14.24 19.60 -13.60
N THR A 226 14.58 19.63 -14.89
CA THR A 226 14.53 18.45 -15.76
C THR A 226 15.35 17.29 -15.17
N ARG A 227 16.57 17.55 -14.66
CA ARG A 227 17.38 16.53 -14.00
C ARG A 227 16.73 16.00 -12.72
N ILE A 228 16.15 16.87 -11.89
CA ILE A 228 15.43 16.46 -10.67
C ILE A 228 14.26 15.54 -11.02
N PHE A 229 13.45 15.89 -12.01
CA PHE A 229 12.30 15.07 -12.42
C PHE A 229 12.70 13.70 -12.96
N ILE A 230 13.78 13.62 -13.74
CA ILE A 230 14.33 12.33 -14.21
C ILE A 230 14.80 11.49 -13.02
N ILE A 231 15.51 12.08 -12.06
CA ILE A 231 15.98 11.36 -10.86
C ILE A 231 14.80 10.84 -10.05
N VAL A 232 13.76 11.65 -9.84
CA VAL A 232 12.54 11.23 -9.16
C VAL A 232 11.87 10.08 -9.91
N ALA A 233 11.73 10.18 -11.22
CA ALA A 233 11.12 9.12 -12.03
C ALA A 233 11.91 7.81 -11.91
N VAL A 234 13.24 7.85 -12.03
CA VAL A 234 14.10 6.66 -11.88
C VAL A 234 13.95 6.04 -10.49
N VAL A 235 14.02 6.84 -9.42
CA VAL A 235 13.89 6.34 -8.05
C VAL A 235 12.51 5.70 -7.83
N VAL A 236 11.44 6.35 -8.29
CA VAL A 236 10.07 5.81 -8.19
C VAL A 236 9.95 4.49 -8.95
N VAL A 237 10.50 4.41 -10.17
CA VAL A 237 10.50 3.17 -10.97
C VAL A 237 11.29 2.05 -10.30
N CYS A 238 12.47 2.33 -9.77
CA CYS A 238 13.27 1.33 -9.06
C CYS A 238 12.52 0.79 -7.84
N CYS A 239 11.89 1.66 -7.06
CA CYS A 239 11.11 1.29 -5.88
C CYS A 239 9.88 0.43 -6.23
N VAL A 240 9.11 0.82 -7.27
CA VAL A 240 7.92 0.04 -7.68
C VAL A 240 8.30 -1.30 -8.30
N VAL A 241 9.37 -1.36 -9.10
CA VAL A 241 9.84 -2.63 -9.68
C VAL A 241 10.28 -3.59 -8.59
N PHE A 242 11.01 -3.09 -7.58
CA PHE A 242 11.35 -3.91 -6.41
C PHE A 242 10.11 -4.42 -5.68
N PHE A 243 9.11 -3.56 -5.49
CA PHE A 243 7.83 -3.94 -4.92
C PHE A 243 7.14 -5.02 -5.77
N ASP A 244 7.01 -4.84 -7.09
CA ASP A 244 6.34 -5.80 -7.97
C ASP A 244 7.00 -7.18 -7.96
N CYS A 245 8.33 -7.23 -7.88
CA CYS A 245 9.08 -8.49 -7.80
C CYS A 245 8.94 -9.21 -6.45
N THR A 246 8.76 -8.47 -5.35
CA THR A 246 8.85 -9.03 -3.98
C THR A 246 7.53 -8.99 -3.20
N ALA A 247 6.53 -8.26 -3.68
CA ALA A 247 5.27 -8.05 -3.00
C ALA A 247 4.43 -9.32 -3.00
N GLU A 248 3.92 -9.63 -1.83
CA GLU A 248 3.06 -10.77 -1.55
C GLU A 248 1.77 -10.23 -0.93
N ALA A 249 0.62 -10.88 -1.14
CA ALA A 249 -0.63 -10.45 -0.48
C ALA A 249 -1.22 -11.53 0.43
N SER A 250 -0.41 -12.52 0.75
CA SER A 250 -0.74 -13.52 1.76
C SER A 250 -0.13 -13.14 3.12
N PRO A 251 -0.83 -13.49 4.21
CA PRO A 251 -0.32 -13.29 5.57
C PRO A 251 0.98 -14.03 5.79
N ARG A 252 1.94 -13.36 6.43
CA ARG A 252 3.29 -13.92 6.60
C ARG A 252 3.40 -14.90 7.77
N PRO A 253 4.33 -15.86 7.75
CA PRO A 253 4.45 -16.91 8.78
C PRO A 253 4.65 -16.40 10.22
N TRP A 254 5.20 -15.20 10.38
CA TRP A 254 5.38 -14.54 11.68
C TRP A 254 4.11 -13.88 12.22
N THR A 255 3.05 -13.77 11.41
CA THR A 255 1.74 -13.27 11.87
C THR A 255 0.93 -14.32 12.64
N PHE A 256 1.22 -15.61 12.44
CA PHE A 256 0.49 -16.70 13.07
C PHE A 256 0.98 -17.00 14.49
N THR A 257 0.05 -17.09 15.43
CA THR A 257 0.30 -17.50 16.82
C THR A 257 0.69 -18.99 16.87
N LYS A 258 1.45 -19.43 17.89
CA LYS A 258 1.79 -20.87 18.11
C LYS A 258 0.57 -21.81 17.96
N LYS A 259 -0.60 -21.43 18.51
CA LYS A 259 -1.85 -22.20 18.35
C LYS A 259 -2.35 -22.32 16.91
N GLN A 260 -2.18 -21.28 16.10
CA GLN A 260 -2.57 -21.28 14.68
C GLN A 260 -1.60 -22.12 13.83
N LYS A 261 -0.30 -22.03 14.11
CA LYS A 261 0.68 -22.92 13.48
C LYS A 261 0.32 -24.39 13.74
N ILE A 262 -0.03 -24.73 14.98
CA ILE A 262 -0.44 -26.10 15.34
C ILE A 262 -1.74 -26.52 14.61
N SER A 263 -2.75 -25.65 14.49
CA SER A 263 -3.98 -26.00 13.74
C SER A 263 -3.74 -26.13 12.24
N GLU A 264 -2.86 -25.29 11.67
CA GLU A 264 -2.50 -25.33 10.26
C GLU A 264 -1.69 -26.59 9.95
N TYR A 265 -0.71 -26.95 10.79
CA TYR A 265 -0.03 -28.25 10.72
C TYR A 265 -1.04 -29.40 10.80
N LYS A 266 -1.98 -29.38 11.76
CA LYS A 266 -2.98 -30.43 11.91
C LYS A 266 -3.87 -30.58 10.67
N ASN A 267 -4.28 -29.47 10.05
CA ASN A 267 -5.07 -29.48 8.81
C ASN A 267 -4.26 -29.98 7.60
N ILE A 268 -2.98 -29.60 7.49
CA ILE A 268 -2.08 -30.12 6.44
C ILE A 268 -1.89 -31.63 6.61
N SER A 269 -1.70 -32.12 7.83
CA SER A 269 -1.61 -33.55 8.13
C SER A 269 -2.88 -34.29 7.73
N ILE A 270 -4.05 -33.78 8.07
CA ILE A 270 -5.35 -34.39 7.73
C ILE A 270 -5.53 -34.44 6.21
N ASN A 271 -5.28 -33.35 5.49
CA ASN A 271 -5.37 -33.31 4.02
C ASN A 271 -4.39 -34.27 3.35
N ASN A 272 -3.18 -34.43 3.89
CA ASN A 272 -2.20 -35.38 3.38
C ASN A 272 -2.65 -36.84 3.61
N ILE A 273 -3.24 -37.13 4.77
CA ILE A 273 -3.83 -38.44 5.08
C ILE A 273 -5.01 -38.74 4.14
N GLU A 274 -5.90 -37.77 3.90
CA GLU A 274 -7.01 -37.94 2.95
C GLU A 274 -6.52 -38.18 1.52
N LYS A 275 -5.49 -37.44 1.08
CA LYS A 275 -4.86 -37.65 -0.23
C LYS A 275 -4.19 -39.03 -0.34
N GLN A 276 -3.59 -39.55 0.73
CA GLN A 276 -3.02 -40.90 0.76
C GLN A 276 -4.11 -41.97 0.64
N LYS A 277 -5.18 -41.87 1.44
CA LYS A 277 -6.31 -42.80 1.37
C LYS A 277 -7.00 -42.81 0.01
N LEU A 278 -7.07 -41.65 -0.65
CA LEU A 278 -7.62 -41.55 -1.99
C LEU A 278 -6.73 -42.26 -3.03
N LYS A 279 -5.40 -42.16 -2.90
CA LYS A 279 -4.45 -42.88 -3.78
C LYS A 279 -4.50 -44.39 -3.58
N GLU A 280 -4.64 -44.85 -2.34
CA GLU A 280 -4.79 -46.29 -2.02
C GLU A 280 -6.07 -46.85 -2.65
N LYS A 281 -7.21 -46.17 -2.50
CA LYS A 281 -8.47 -46.56 -3.16
C LYS A 281 -8.37 -46.63 -4.68
N ILE A 282 -7.72 -45.65 -5.31
CA ILE A 282 -7.52 -45.65 -6.77
C ILE A 282 -6.61 -46.80 -7.20
N GLY A 283 -5.59 -47.14 -6.40
CA GLY A 283 -4.73 -48.31 -6.65
C GLY A 283 -5.49 -49.63 -6.56
N GLU A 284 -6.35 -49.79 -5.56
CA GLU A 284 -7.20 -50.98 -5.39
C GLU A 284 -8.23 -51.13 -6.52
N GLU A 285 -8.88 -50.05 -6.96
CA GLU A 285 -9.81 -50.07 -8.10
C GLU A 285 -9.12 -50.41 -9.42
N ASN A 286 -7.88 -49.95 -9.62
CA ASN A 286 -7.10 -50.29 -10.82
C ASN A 286 -6.67 -51.75 -10.85
N ASN A 287 -6.22 -52.32 -9.73
CA ASN A 287 -5.90 -53.74 -9.63
C ASN A 287 -7.12 -54.63 -9.87
N GLN A 288 -8.29 -54.27 -9.32
CA GLN A 288 -9.54 -55.01 -9.58
C GLN A 288 -10.00 -54.93 -11.04
N ASN A 289 -9.67 -53.85 -11.74
CA ASN A 289 -9.98 -53.70 -13.17
C ASN A 289 -8.98 -54.43 -14.09
N GLU A 290 -7.73 -54.60 -13.65
CA GLU A 290 -6.75 -55.45 -14.34
C GLU A 290 -7.07 -56.94 -14.17
N GLU A 291 -7.40 -57.40 -12.96
CA GLU A 291 -7.84 -58.79 -12.72
C GLU A 291 -9.10 -59.15 -13.53
N LYS A 292 -10.01 -58.19 -13.76
CA LYS A 292 -11.20 -58.40 -14.61
C LYS A 292 -10.90 -58.42 -16.12
N LYS A 293 -9.76 -57.89 -16.57
CA LYS A 293 -9.32 -57.95 -17.97
C LYS A 293 -8.62 -59.26 -18.31
N ASP A 294 -7.91 -59.86 -17.35
CA ASP A 294 -7.24 -61.15 -17.56
C ASP A 294 -8.18 -62.36 -17.58
N PHE A 295 -9.44 -62.18 -17.18
CA PHE A 295 -10.50 -63.21 -17.19
C PHE A 295 -11.44 -63.16 -18.42
N LYS A 296 -11.09 -62.39 -19.47
CA LYS A 296 -11.92 -62.22 -20.67
C LYS A 296 -11.12 -62.50 -21.95
#